data_AF-A0A8C1VZ59-F1
#
_entry.id   AF-A0A8C1VZ59-F1
#
_cell.length_a   1.000
_cell.length_b   1.000
_cell.length_c   1.000
_cell.angle_alpha   90.00
_cell.angle_beta   90.00
_cell.angle_gamma   90.00
#
_symmetry.space_group_name_H-M   'P 1'
#
loop_
_entity.id
_entity.type
_entity.pdbx_description
1 polymer ?
#
loop_
_entity_poly.entity_id
_entity_poly.type
_entity_poly.pdbx_seq_one_letter_code
_entity_poly.pdbx_strand_id
1 'polypeptide(L)'
;METAARTKSSKDLKINRPDNEKVSAGGPMRVPVTQSGQKPVSTRVLGTAPGPQRVQLSVKTVCPGDQNISPDNLKTATHTKPQPKILPAAEPTKSSVPSKQDKPQQTPSTGTSNMANLCLFSRKAWSLENFDIGRALGKGKFGSVYLARERQTKFILALKVLFKKQLEKAGVEHQLRREVEIQSHLRHPNILRLYGYFHDTARVYLILEFAPKGELYGELQRCGTFDDQRSATYIMELADALSYCHSKDVIHRDIKPENLLLGSNGELKIADFGWSVHTPSSRRSTLCGTLDYLPPEMIEGKTHDEKVDLWSLGVLCYEFLVGRPPFETKSHEETYRKISRVEFTYPAHVSEGSRDLINRLLKHNPMHRLPIQGVMVHPWVLENSSKKPTTQTTANS
;
A
#
# COMPACT_ATOMS: atom_id res chain seq x y z
N MET A 1 51.68 -62.75 8.03
CA MET A 1 51.30 -61.32 8.15
C MET A 1 49.80 -61.19 7.81
N GLU A 2 48.84 -61.57 8.67
CA GLU A 2 48.82 -61.58 10.15
C GLU A 2 49.10 -60.19 10.77
N THR A 3 48.35 -59.70 11.78
CA THR A 3 46.98 -60.04 12.25
C THR A 3 46.47 -58.90 13.15
N ALA A 4 45.16 -58.89 13.38
CA ALA A 4 44.44 -58.62 14.64
C ALA A 4 45.26 -58.53 15.97
N ALA A 5 44.81 -57.90 17.07
CA ALA A 5 43.68 -57.01 17.41
C ALA A 5 43.78 -56.73 18.95
N ARG A 6 42.64 -56.53 19.65
CA ARG A 6 42.41 -56.70 21.12
C ARG A 6 42.93 -55.61 22.09
N THR A 7 42.31 -55.34 23.25
CA THR A 7 40.88 -55.36 23.71
C THR A 7 40.78 -54.82 25.16
N LYS A 8 39.63 -54.21 25.53
CA LYS A 8 38.97 -54.29 26.88
C LYS A 8 39.72 -53.67 28.09
N SER A 9 39.12 -53.44 29.26
CA SER A 9 37.71 -53.23 29.72
C SER A 9 37.74 -52.80 31.19
N SER A 10 36.61 -52.29 31.71
CA SER A 10 36.22 -52.31 33.14
C SER A 10 36.95 -51.37 34.12
N LYS A 11 36.47 -51.13 35.34
CA LYS A 11 35.10 -50.81 35.84
C LYS A 11 35.14 -50.58 37.37
N ASP A 12 34.11 -49.90 37.89
CA ASP A 12 33.50 -50.05 39.23
C ASP A 12 34.12 -49.41 40.50
N LEU A 13 33.20 -49.26 41.47
CA LEU A 13 33.29 -48.98 42.92
C LEU A 13 33.21 -47.53 43.45
N LYS A 14 32.55 -47.44 44.61
CA LYS A 14 32.13 -46.26 45.41
C LYS A 14 32.68 -46.42 46.84
N ILE A 15 32.71 -45.34 47.66
CA ILE A 15 32.41 -45.27 49.12
C ILE A 15 32.93 -43.93 49.71
N ASN A 16 32.46 -43.33 50.83
CA ASN A 16 31.10 -43.07 51.37
C ASN A 16 31.17 -42.18 52.66
N ARG A 17 30.44 -41.04 52.73
CA ARG A 17 30.05 -40.30 53.98
C ARG A 17 31.20 -39.78 54.90
N PRO A 18 30.97 -39.15 56.09
CA PRO A 18 29.74 -38.75 56.85
C PRO A 18 29.68 -37.22 57.19
N ASP A 19 28.88 -36.64 58.13
CA ASP A 19 27.41 -36.68 58.45
C ASP A 19 27.07 -35.47 59.40
N ASN A 20 25.82 -35.38 59.93
CA ASN A 20 25.21 -34.47 60.94
C ASN A 20 24.62 -33.11 60.45
N GLU A 21 23.52 -32.52 60.97
CA GLU A 21 22.29 -32.88 61.79
C GLU A 21 21.34 -31.62 61.72
N LYS A 22 20.11 -31.41 62.25
CA LYS A 22 19.02 -32.04 63.07
C LYS A 22 17.71 -31.25 62.67
N VAL A 23 16.44 -31.69 62.61
CA VAL A 23 15.52 -32.53 63.45
C VAL A 23 15.09 -31.81 64.75
N SER A 24 13.81 -31.52 65.09
CA SER A 24 12.44 -31.84 64.57
C SER A 24 11.47 -30.63 64.86
N ALA A 25 10.12 -30.56 64.74
CA ALA A 25 8.97 -31.46 64.49
C ALA A 25 7.86 -30.72 63.62
N GLY A 26 6.51 -30.84 63.68
CA GLY A 26 5.52 -31.50 64.57
C GLY A 26 4.03 -31.29 64.09
N GLY A 27 3.00 -31.50 64.95
CA GLY A 27 1.54 -31.35 64.68
C GLY A 27 0.68 -31.77 65.91
N PRO A 28 -0.64 -32.12 65.85
CA PRO A 28 -1.68 -32.01 64.79
C PRO A 28 -3.13 -31.58 65.29
N MET A 29 -4.16 -31.52 64.41
CA MET A 29 -5.61 -31.88 64.65
C MET A 29 -6.56 -31.56 63.44
N ARG A 30 -7.83 -32.00 63.46
CA ARG A 30 -8.90 -31.83 62.41
C ARG A 30 -10.00 -30.81 62.87
N VAL A 31 -11.12 -30.44 62.19
CA VAL A 31 -12.10 -31.11 61.27
C VAL A 31 -12.81 -30.08 60.31
N PRO A 32 -13.96 -30.29 59.57
CA PRO A 32 -14.07 -29.82 58.16
C PRO A 32 -15.24 -28.84 57.79
N VAL A 33 -15.24 -28.32 56.55
CA VAL A 33 -16.43 -27.84 55.78
C VAL A 33 -16.28 -28.22 54.27
N THR A 34 -17.37 -28.17 53.50
CA THR A 34 -17.60 -28.88 52.23
C THR A 34 -17.42 -28.11 50.90
N GLN A 35 -16.95 -28.85 49.88
CA GLN A 35 -17.35 -28.84 48.45
C GLN A 35 -17.60 -27.53 47.69
N SER A 36 -16.82 -27.31 46.62
CA SER A 36 -17.33 -27.44 45.23
C SER A 36 -16.16 -27.69 44.26
N GLY A 37 -16.41 -28.37 43.13
CA GLY A 37 -15.34 -28.96 42.31
C GLY A 37 -14.96 -28.16 41.05
N GLN A 38 -13.70 -28.31 40.61
CA GLN A 38 -13.25 -27.88 39.27
C GLN A 38 -12.51 -29.03 38.55
N LYS A 39 -12.64 -29.06 37.21
CA LYS A 39 -11.99 -30.01 36.30
C LYS A 39 -10.62 -29.46 35.82
N PRO A 40 -9.74 -30.29 35.24
CA PRO A 40 -8.29 -30.05 35.29
C PRO A 40 -7.76 -28.91 34.40
N VAL A 41 -6.57 -28.46 34.76
CA VAL A 41 -5.78 -27.42 34.09
C VAL A 41 -5.49 -27.78 32.63
N SER A 42 -5.65 -26.81 31.73
CA SER A 42 -5.11 -26.83 30.38
C SER A 42 -4.22 -25.61 30.17
N THR A 43 -3.08 -25.80 29.49
CA THR A 43 -2.00 -24.81 29.38
C THR A 43 -2.39 -23.64 28.49
N ARG A 44 -2.48 -22.43 29.07
CA ARG A 44 -2.66 -21.19 28.29
C ARG A 44 -1.36 -20.83 27.55
N VAL A 45 -1.37 -20.98 26.23
CA VAL A 45 -0.47 -20.24 25.33
C VAL A 45 -0.83 -18.75 25.41
N LEU A 46 0.15 -17.85 25.36
CA LEU A 46 -0.09 -16.41 25.36
C LEU A 46 -0.86 -15.99 24.10
N GLY A 47 -2.02 -15.37 24.29
CA GLY A 47 -2.74 -14.69 23.22
C GLY A 47 -2.12 -13.32 22.93
N THR A 48 -1.87 -13.02 21.66
CA THR A 48 -1.45 -11.68 21.20
C THR A 48 -2.56 -10.66 21.44
N ALA A 49 -2.27 -9.58 22.15
CA ALA A 49 -3.21 -8.48 22.33
C ALA A 49 -3.49 -7.75 21.00
N PRO A 50 -4.71 -7.25 20.76
CA PRO A 50 -4.99 -6.38 19.63
C PRO A 50 -4.32 -5.01 19.85
N GLY A 51 -3.45 -4.62 18.92
CA GLY A 51 -2.89 -3.25 18.89
C GLY A 51 -3.97 -2.21 18.53
N PRO A 52 -3.67 -0.91 18.72
CA PRO A 52 -4.61 0.17 18.41
C PRO A 52 -4.95 0.19 16.91
N GLN A 53 -6.24 0.13 16.60
CA GLN A 53 -6.74 0.22 15.23
C GLN A 53 -6.96 1.69 14.85
N ARG A 54 -6.13 2.22 13.95
CA ARG A 54 -6.39 3.51 13.28
C ARG A 54 -7.61 3.38 12.37
N VAL A 55 -8.57 4.28 12.50
CA VAL A 55 -9.87 4.19 11.80
C VAL A 55 -9.78 4.92 10.46
N GLN A 56 -9.96 4.20 9.36
CA GLN A 56 -10.08 4.81 8.03
C GLN A 56 -11.34 5.70 7.93
N LEU A 57 -11.17 6.91 7.41
CA LEU A 57 -12.29 7.80 7.10
C LEU A 57 -13.22 7.16 6.06
N SER A 58 -14.49 6.98 6.43
CA SER A 58 -15.50 6.37 5.56
C SER A 58 -16.27 7.44 4.79
N VAL A 59 -15.84 7.71 3.56
CA VAL A 59 -16.46 8.67 2.66
C VAL A 59 -17.89 8.24 2.30
N LYS A 60 -18.88 9.09 2.58
CA LYS A 60 -20.18 9.06 1.90
C LYS A 60 -20.08 9.92 0.64
N THR A 61 -20.10 9.31 -0.53
CA THR A 61 -20.20 10.05 -1.80
C THR A 61 -21.60 10.66 -1.90
N VAL A 62 -21.71 11.98 -1.77
CA VAL A 62 -22.93 12.72 -2.09
C VAL A 62 -22.80 13.21 -3.53
N CYS A 63 -23.58 12.65 -4.44
CA CYS A 63 -23.76 13.22 -5.77
C CYS A 63 -24.68 14.46 -5.65
N PRO A 64 -24.39 15.56 -6.37
CA PRO A 64 -25.35 16.66 -6.47
C PRO A 64 -26.58 16.17 -7.26
N GLY A 65 -27.75 16.25 -6.65
CA GLY A 65 -29.04 16.08 -7.33
C GLY A 65 -29.64 17.43 -7.67
N ASP A 66 -30.28 17.54 -8.82
CA ASP A 66 -30.86 18.80 -9.31
C ASP A 66 -31.89 19.38 -8.31
N GLN A 67 -31.69 20.62 -7.90
CA GLN A 67 -32.74 21.42 -7.24
C GLN A 67 -33.10 22.60 -8.15
N ASN A 68 -34.25 22.46 -8.78
CA ASN A 68 -34.86 23.45 -9.65
C ASN A 68 -35.38 24.62 -8.80
N ILE A 69 -34.74 25.79 -8.89
CA ILE A 69 -35.16 27.01 -8.19
C ILE A 69 -35.49 28.08 -9.23
N SER A 70 -36.77 28.41 -9.36
CA SER A 70 -37.24 29.53 -10.17
C SER A 70 -36.86 30.86 -9.50
N PRO A 71 -36.19 31.79 -10.20
CA PRO A 71 -35.93 33.13 -9.67
C PRO A 71 -37.14 34.02 -9.92
N ASP A 72 -37.62 34.73 -8.88
CA ASP A 72 -38.63 35.77 -9.05
C ASP A 72 -38.30 37.02 -8.22
N ASN A 73 -38.46 38.17 -8.86
CA ASN A 73 -38.32 39.54 -8.34
C ASN A 73 -37.12 39.92 -7.44
N LEU A 74 -36.14 40.63 -8.02
CA LEU A 74 -35.95 42.03 -7.59
C LEU A 74 -35.45 42.97 -8.71
N LYS A 75 -35.97 44.20 -8.67
CA LYS A 75 -35.62 45.40 -9.46
C LYS A 75 -34.47 46.15 -8.76
N THR A 76 -33.68 47.06 -9.32
CA THR A 76 -33.50 47.63 -10.68
C THR A 76 -32.20 48.45 -10.69
N ALA A 77 -31.44 48.46 -11.79
CA ALA A 77 -30.54 49.56 -12.15
C ALA A 77 -30.26 49.50 -13.67
N THR A 78 -30.12 50.65 -14.32
CA THR A 78 -29.96 50.78 -15.78
C THR A 78 -28.64 51.42 -16.14
N HIS A 79 -28.00 51.02 -17.25
CA HIS A 79 -27.39 51.99 -18.17
C HIS A 79 -27.21 51.47 -19.61
N THR A 80 -27.84 52.21 -20.52
CA THR A 80 -27.55 52.45 -21.96
C THR A 80 -26.55 51.58 -22.76
N LYS A 81 -27.07 51.07 -23.88
CA LYS A 81 -26.38 50.50 -25.06
C LYS A 81 -25.86 51.61 -26.02
N PRO A 82 -25.06 51.30 -27.05
CA PRO A 82 -25.63 51.23 -28.41
C PRO A 82 -25.12 50.06 -29.29
N GLN A 83 -25.64 49.94 -30.52
CA GLN A 83 -25.53 48.76 -31.41
C GLN A 83 -25.63 49.13 -32.91
N PRO A 84 -24.93 48.42 -33.81
CA PRO A 84 -25.51 47.88 -35.06
C PRO A 84 -25.33 46.34 -35.15
N LYS A 85 -26.03 45.49 -35.94
CA LYS A 85 -26.73 45.55 -37.27
C LYS A 85 -25.76 45.36 -38.48
N ILE A 86 -25.99 44.45 -39.45
CA ILE A 86 -27.05 43.42 -39.61
C ILE A 86 -26.60 42.24 -40.55
N LEU A 87 -27.55 41.38 -40.93
CA LEU A 87 -27.52 40.16 -41.80
C LEU A 87 -27.58 40.53 -43.33
N PRO A 88 -27.76 39.63 -44.35
CA PRO A 88 -27.96 38.16 -44.34
C PRO A 88 -27.27 37.28 -45.46
N ALA A 89 -27.32 35.94 -45.25
CA ALA A 89 -27.55 34.79 -46.17
C ALA A 89 -26.98 34.65 -47.62
N ALA A 90 -26.50 33.42 -47.97
CA ALA A 90 -26.92 32.62 -49.15
C ALA A 90 -26.23 31.22 -49.26
N GLU A 91 -26.89 30.26 -49.93
CA GLU A 91 -26.43 28.90 -50.37
C GLU A 91 -26.85 28.69 -51.86
N PRO A 92 -26.79 27.49 -52.51
CA PRO A 92 -25.67 26.57 -52.80
C PRO A 92 -25.59 26.15 -54.30
N THR A 93 -24.58 25.36 -54.73
CA THR A 93 -24.59 24.65 -56.04
C THR A 93 -23.87 23.27 -56.04
N LYS A 94 -24.12 22.45 -57.08
CA LYS A 94 -23.81 21.00 -57.18
C LYS A 94 -22.90 20.64 -58.36
N SER A 95 -22.07 19.58 -58.24
CA SER A 95 -21.61 18.65 -59.32
C SER A 95 -20.43 17.79 -58.84
N SER A 96 -20.11 16.57 -59.32
CA SER A 96 -20.84 15.47 -59.99
C SER A 96 -19.90 14.25 -60.10
N VAL A 97 -20.43 13.02 -60.15
CA VAL A 97 -19.63 11.75 -60.17
C VAL A 97 -19.39 11.26 -61.61
N PRO A 98 -18.25 10.59 -61.90
CA PRO A 98 -18.31 9.26 -62.52
C PRO A 98 -17.43 8.20 -61.80
N SER A 99 -17.44 6.95 -62.27
CA SER A 99 -17.14 5.75 -61.44
C SER A 99 -16.51 4.58 -62.23
N LYS A 100 -16.28 3.44 -61.54
CA LYS A 100 -15.77 2.12 -62.04
C LYS A 100 -14.23 2.04 -62.15
N GLN A 101 -13.54 0.88 -62.15
CA GLN A 101 -13.80 -0.55 -61.83
C GLN A 101 -12.40 -1.18 -61.48
N ASP A 102 -12.15 -2.41 -61.02
CA ASP A 102 -12.96 -3.65 -60.85
C ASP A 102 -12.39 -4.57 -59.73
N LYS A 103 -12.81 -5.84 -59.67
CA LYS A 103 -12.32 -6.94 -58.83
C LYS A 103 -11.57 -8.01 -59.67
N PRO A 104 -10.81 -8.94 -59.06
CA PRO A 104 -11.16 -10.35 -59.29
C PRO A 104 -11.07 -11.25 -58.04
N GLN A 105 -11.60 -12.47 -58.15
CA GLN A 105 -11.73 -13.44 -57.05
C GLN A 105 -11.74 -14.88 -57.62
N GLN A 106 -10.83 -15.76 -57.16
CA GLN A 106 -10.82 -17.20 -57.49
C GLN A 106 -10.30 -18.06 -56.33
N THR A 107 -10.67 -19.34 -56.37
CA THR A 107 -10.46 -20.42 -55.38
C THR A 107 -10.62 -21.79 -56.09
N PRO A 108 -10.27 -22.95 -55.49
CA PRO A 108 -9.26 -23.25 -54.47
C PRO A 108 -8.27 -24.37 -54.92
N SER A 109 -7.27 -24.70 -54.10
CA SER A 109 -6.51 -25.97 -54.21
C SER A 109 -5.99 -26.46 -52.84
N THR A 110 -5.71 -27.77 -52.72
CA THR A 110 -5.54 -28.51 -51.45
C THR A 110 -4.11 -28.93 -51.12
N GLY A 111 -3.76 -28.94 -49.82
CA GLY A 111 -2.50 -29.48 -49.27
C GLY A 111 -1.33 -28.48 -49.25
N THR A 112 -0.41 -28.48 -48.27
CA THR A 112 -0.02 -29.53 -47.31
C THR A 112 0.67 -28.95 -46.05
N SER A 113 0.52 -29.63 -44.90
CA SER A 113 1.35 -29.60 -43.67
C SER A 113 1.70 -28.28 -42.92
N ASN A 114 1.17 -28.18 -41.69
CA ASN A 114 1.94 -28.01 -40.44
C ASN A 114 2.99 -26.88 -40.28
N MET A 115 2.68 -25.63 -40.62
CA MET A 115 3.46 -24.45 -40.15
C MET A 115 2.65 -23.35 -39.44
N ALA A 116 1.37 -23.59 -39.10
CA ALA A 116 0.51 -22.62 -38.41
C ALA A 116 0.40 -22.80 -36.87
N ASN A 117 0.82 -23.95 -36.32
CA ASN A 117 0.62 -24.29 -34.90
C ASN A 117 1.57 -23.57 -33.91
N LEU A 118 2.43 -22.66 -34.37
CA LEU A 118 3.45 -22.00 -33.54
C LEU A 118 3.11 -20.57 -33.10
N CYS A 119 1.89 -20.08 -33.37
CA CYS A 119 1.45 -18.74 -32.94
C CYS A 119 0.11 -18.70 -32.18
N LEU A 120 -0.29 -19.83 -31.56
CA LEU A 120 -1.46 -19.92 -30.68
C LEU A 120 -1.08 -20.32 -29.24
N PHE A 121 -0.06 -19.64 -28.70
CA PHE A 121 0.07 -19.47 -27.24
C PHE A 121 -1.05 -18.56 -26.75
N SER A 122 -2.27 -19.10 -26.69
CA SER A 122 -3.36 -18.53 -25.91
C SER A 122 -2.83 -18.23 -24.51
N ARG A 123 -2.90 -16.95 -24.10
CA ARG A 123 -2.51 -16.53 -22.74
C ARG A 123 -3.46 -17.19 -21.76
N LYS A 124 -3.05 -18.35 -21.24
CA LYS A 124 -3.84 -19.26 -20.42
C LYS A 124 -4.53 -18.47 -19.31
N ALA A 125 -5.85 -18.37 -19.40
CA ALA A 125 -6.64 -17.60 -18.45
C ALA A 125 -6.48 -18.20 -17.04
N TRP A 126 -6.08 -17.37 -16.08
CA TRP A 126 -5.87 -17.81 -14.71
C TRP A 126 -7.19 -18.24 -14.07
N SER A 127 -7.18 -19.38 -13.39
CA SER A 127 -8.26 -19.86 -12.55
C SER A 127 -7.73 -20.26 -11.17
N LEU A 128 -8.62 -20.42 -10.19
CA LEU A 128 -8.24 -20.82 -8.83
C LEU A 128 -7.52 -22.17 -8.80
N GLU A 129 -7.81 -23.06 -9.74
CA GLU A 129 -7.19 -24.40 -9.88
C GLU A 129 -5.70 -24.35 -10.23
N ASN A 130 -5.18 -23.19 -10.66
CA ASN A 130 -3.76 -22.98 -10.93
C ASN A 130 -2.94 -22.67 -9.66
N PHE A 131 -3.59 -22.53 -8.49
CA PHE A 131 -2.92 -22.13 -7.25
C PHE A 131 -3.17 -23.12 -6.10
N ASP A 132 -2.11 -23.55 -5.43
CA ASP A 132 -2.22 -24.15 -4.09
C ASP A 132 -2.39 -22.98 -3.09
N ILE A 133 -3.50 -22.93 -2.37
CA ILE A 133 -3.79 -21.87 -1.38
C ILE A 133 -3.28 -22.28 0.00
N GLY A 134 -2.47 -21.43 0.61
CA GLY A 134 -1.90 -21.60 1.95
C GLY A 134 -2.55 -20.69 3.00
N ARG A 135 -1.76 -20.32 4.02
CA ARG A 135 -2.23 -19.49 5.14
C ARG A 135 -2.72 -18.11 4.70
N ALA A 136 -3.66 -17.54 5.45
CA ALA A 136 -3.97 -16.12 5.35
C ALA A 136 -2.73 -15.28 5.71
N LEU A 137 -2.57 -14.15 5.01
CA LEU A 137 -1.55 -13.13 5.25
C LEU A 137 -2.15 -11.88 5.90
N GLY A 138 -3.35 -11.48 5.48
CA GLY A 138 -4.06 -10.32 6.02
C GLY A 138 -5.53 -10.29 5.61
N LYS A 139 -6.31 -9.39 6.23
CA LYS A 139 -7.74 -9.22 5.97
C LYS A 139 -8.03 -7.76 5.62
N GLY A 140 -8.48 -7.53 4.39
CA GLY A 140 -8.84 -6.20 3.89
C GLY A 140 -10.34 -5.90 4.04
N LYS A 141 -10.73 -4.69 3.62
CA LYS A 141 -12.11 -4.19 3.69
C LYS A 141 -13.14 -5.01 2.89
N PHE A 142 -12.71 -5.61 1.77
CA PHE A 142 -13.58 -6.31 0.80
C PHE A 142 -13.23 -7.80 0.62
N GLY A 143 -12.42 -8.37 1.53
CA GLY A 143 -11.97 -9.76 1.45
C GLY A 143 -10.63 -10.00 2.15
N SER A 144 -9.85 -10.98 1.69
CA SER A 144 -8.65 -11.47 2.38
C SER A 144 -7.49 -11.73 1.43
N VAL A 145 -6.27 -11.62 1.94
CA VAL A 145 -5.03 -11.95 1.21
C VAL A 145 -4.48 -13.28 1.73
N TYR A 146 -4.16 -14.19 0.82
CA TYR A 146 -3.61 -15.51 1.13
C TYR A 146 -2.22 -15.67 0.54
N LEU A 147 -1.37 -16.42 1.24
CA LEU A 147 -0.17 -17.00 0.65
C LEU A 147 -0.62 -18.07 -0.35
N ALA A 148 -0.09 -18.05 -1.56
CA ALA A 148 -0.40 -19.04 -2.57
C ALA A 148 0.85 -19.46 -3.35
N ARG A 149 0.76 -20.60 -4.03
CA ARG A 149 1.80 -21.14 -4.90
C ARG A 149 1.21 -21.48 -6.26
N GLU A 150 1.76 -20.92 -7.33
CA GLU A 150 1.39 -21.32 -8.69
C GLU A 150 1.83 -22.77 -8.94
N ARG A 151 0.92 -23.61 -9.44
CA ARG A 151 1.05 -25.06 -9.41
C ARG A 151 2.02 -25.62 -10.43
N GLN A 152 2.28 -24.94 -11.54
CA GLN A 152 3.21 -25.40 -12.58
C GLN A 152 4.66 -25.05 -12.21
N THR A 153 4.94 -23.77 -12.00
CA THR A 153 6.27 -23.20 -11.69
C THR A 153 6.70 -23.34 -10.23
N LYS A 154 5.76 -23.62 -9.32
CA LYS A 154 5.94 -23.57 -7.85
C LYS A 154 6.28 -22.17 -7.31
N PHE A 155 6.09 -21.11 -8.10
CA PHE A 155 6.34 -19.73 -7.70
C PHE A 155 5.41 -19.30 -6.56
N ILE A 156 5.98 -18.63 -5.54
CA ILE A 156 5.26 -18.17 -4.35
C ILE A 156 4.77 -16.73 -4.55
N LEU A 157 3.50 -16.48 -4.21
CA LEU A 157 2.80 -15.22 -4.48
C LEU A 157 1.73 -14.94 -3.41
N ALA A 158 1.22 -13.71 -3.39
CA ALA A 158 0.07 -13.32 -2.58
C ALA A 158 -1.19 -13.24 -3.45
N LEU A 159 -2.30 -13.83 -3.00
CA LEU A 159 -3.58 -13.81 -3.72
C LEU A 159 -4.58 -12.96 -2.93
N LYS A 160 -4.82 -11.72 -3.37
CA LYS A 160 -5.82 -10.78 -2.79
C LYS A 160 -7.19 -11.11 -3.38
N VAL A 161 -8.07 -11.70 -2.55
CA VAL A 161 -9.42 -12.16 -2.93
C VAL A 161 -10.44 -11.12 -2.49
N LEU A 162 -11.28 -10.66 -3.41
CA LEU A 162 -12.26 -9.59 -3.20
C LEU A 162 -13.66 -10.05 -3.59
N PHE A 163 -14.68 -9.78 -2.77
CA PHE A 163 -16.06 -10.21 -3.03
C PHE A 163 -16.84 -9.20 -3.88
N LYS A 164 -17.34 -9.61 -5.05
CA LYS A 164 -18.05 -8.74 -6.01
C LYS A 164 -19.22 -7.99 -5.37
N LYS A 165 -20.11 -8.71 -4.68
CA LYS A 165 -21.24 -8.14 -3.91
C LYS A 165 -20.85 -7.11 -2.84
N GLN A 166 -19.62 -7.12 -2.33
CA GLN A 166 -19.14 -6.12 -1.36
C GLN A 166 -18.60 -4.87 -2.07
N LEU A 167 -17.96 -5.03 -3.23
CA LEU A 167 -17.48 -3.94 -4.09
C LEU A 167 -18.67 -3.18 -4.71
N GLU A 168 -19.65 -3.91 -5.24
CA GLU A 168 -20.93 -3.41 -5.75
C GLU A 168 -21.66 -2.58 -4.69
N LYS A 169 -21.92 -3.16 -3.50
CA LYS A 169 -22.61 -2.50 -2.39
C LYS A 169 -21.91 -1.23 -1.89
N ALA A 170 -20.60 -1.12 -2.08
CA ALA A 170 -19.81 0.05 -1.70
C ALA A 170 -19.56 1.05 -2.86
N GLY A 171 -19.97 0.73 -4.10
CA GLY A 171 -19.75 1.57 -5.28
C GLY A 171 -18.28 1.69 -5.72
N VAL A 172 -17.39 0.80 -5.27
CA VAL A 172 -15.93 0.92 -5.45
C VAL A 172 -15.37 0.16 -6.65
N GLU A 173 -16.21 -0.43 -7.51
CA GLU A 173 -15.73 -1.18 -8.67
C GLU A 173 -14.78 -0.38 -9.59
N HIS A 174 -15.06 0.91 -9.77
CA HIS A 174 -14.21 1.82 -10.55
C HIS A 174 -12.85 2.09 -9.89
N GLN A 175 -12.75 1.98 -8.55
CA GLN A 175 -11.47 2.05 -7.83
C GLN A 175 -10.66 0.79 -8.07
N LEU A 176 -11.28 -0.40 -7.97
CA LEU A 176 -10.60 -1.67 -8.25
C LEU A 176 -10.14 -1.80 -9.72
N ARG A 177 -10.96 -1.36 -10.68
CA ARG A 177 -10.55 -1.34 -12.10
C ARG A 177 -9.31 -0.46 -12.30
N ARG A 178 -9.24 0.69 -11.61
CA ARG A 178 -8.08 1.59 -11.63
C ARG A 178 -6.85 1.04 -10.88
N GLU A 179 -7.03 0.38 -9.73
CA GLU A 179 -5.96 -0.33 -9.00
C GLU A 179 -5.26 -1.31 -9.95
N VAL A 180 -6.06 -2.14 -10.63
CA VAL A 180 -5.57 -3.12 -11.62
C VAL A 180 -4.92 -2.43 -12.82
N GLU A 181 -5.57 -1.42 -13.40
CA GLU A 181 -5.05 -0.68 -14.56
C GLU A 181 -3.68 -0.04 -14.27
N ILE A 182 -3.57 0.73 -13.18
CA ILE A 182 -2.33 1.41 -12.79
C ILE A 182 -1.26 0.40 -12.38
N GLN A 183 -1.54 -0.46 -11.40
CA GLN A 183 -0.51 -1.34 -10.82
C GLN A 183 -0.05 -2.43 -11.81
N SER A 184 -0.87 -2.80 -12.80
CA SER A 184 -0.45 -3.72 -13.85
C SER A 184 0.57 -3.11 -14.83
N HIS A 185 0.74 -1.78 -14.88
CA HIS A 185 1.74 -1.09 -15.71
C HIS A 185 3.01 -0.68 -14.95
N LEU A 186 2.95 -0.46 -13.63
CA LEU A 186 4.12 -0.01 -12.84
C LEU A 186 5.21 -1.09 -12.71
N ARG A 187 6.47 -0.67 -12.85
CA ARG A 187 7.69 -1.51 -12.83
C ARG A 187 8.81 -0.82 -12.06
N HIS A 188 8.86 -1.02 -10.74
CA HIS A 188 9.90 -0.47 -9.87
C HIS A 188 10.19 -1.48 -8.74
N PRO A 189 11.45 -1.69 -8.30
CA PRO A 189 11.76 -2.66 -7.25
C PRO A 189 11.01 -2.40 -5.93
N ASN A 190 10.83 -1.12 -5.59
CA ASN A 190 10.13 -0.65 -4.39
C ASN A 190 8.62 -0.40 -4.59
N ILE A 191 8.01 -1.02 -5.61
CA ILE A 191 6.55 -1.08 -5.78
C ILE A 191 6.13 -2.55 -5.84
N LEU A 192 5.13 -2.94 -5.04
CA LEU A 192 4.64 -4.31 -4.98
C LEU A 192 4.04 -4.71 -6.34
N ARG A 193 4.56 -5.77 -6.96
CA ARG A 193 4.18 -6.12 -8.33
C ARG A 193 2.82 -6.81 -8.42
N LEU A 194 1.93 -6.29 -9.27
CA LEU A 194 0.76 -7.02 -9.79
C LEU A 194 1.15 -7.84 -11.03
N TYR A 195 1.09 -9.17 -10.94
CA TYR A 195 1.39 -10.08 -12.05
C TYR A 195 0.21 -10.27 -12.99
N GLY A 196 -1.02 -10.23 -12.47
CA GLY A 196 -2.25 -10.40 -13.23
C GLY A 196 -3.47 -10.50 -12.32
N TYR A 197 -4.64 -10.75 -12.91
CA TYR A 197 -5.90 -10.91 -12.19
C TYR A 197 -6.81 -11.92 -12.90
N PHE A 198 -7.82 -12.40 -12.18
CA PHE A 198 -8.93 -13.18 -12.72
C PHE A 198 -10.19 -13.01 -11.85
N HIS A 199 -11.30 -13.61 -12.25
CA HIS A 199 -12.54 -13.60 -11.47
C HIS A 199 -13.36 -14.86 -11.67
N ASP A 200 -14.17 -15.23 -10.68
CA ASP A 200 -15.26 -16.20 -10.84
C ASP A 200 -16.62 -15.48 -10.81
N THR A 201 -17.72 -16.18 -10.54
CA THR A 201 -19.07 -15.61 -10.45
C THR A 201 -19.28 -14.70 -9.23
N ALA A 202 -18.50 -14.84 -8.17
CA ALA A 202 -18.70 -14.15 -6.88
C ALA A 202 -17.49 -13.31 -6.42
N ARG A 203 -16.28 -13.56 -6.97
CA ARG A 203 -15.00 -13.05 -6.48
C ARG A 203 -14.13 -12.50 -7.61
N VAL A 204 -13.28 -11.53 -7.27
CA VAL A 204 -12.13 -11.08 -8.08
C VAL A 204 -10.85 -11.46 -7.33
N TYR A 205 -9.81 -11.81 -8.08
CA TYR A 205 -8.53 -12.29 -7.59
C TYR A 205 -7.40 -11.46 -8.20
N LEU A 206 -6.57 -10.84 -7.36
CA LEU A 206 -5.33 -10.18 -7.78
C LEU A 206 -4.13 -11.04 -7.42
N ILE A 207 -3.28 -11.31 -8.41
CA ILE A 207 -2.06 -12.13 -8.29
C ILE A 207 -0.90 -11.17 -8.02
N LEU A 208 -0.51 -11.05 -6.76
CA LEU A 208 0.47 -10.08 -6.26
C LEU A 208 1.80 -10.74 -5.90
N GLU A 209 2.86 -9.95 -5.91
CA GLU A 209 4.12 -10.25 -5.24
C GLU A 209 3.93 -10.57 -3.75
N PHE A 210 4.64 -11.58 -3.26
CA PHE A 210 4.65 -11.91 -1.84
C PHE A 210 5.78 -11.15 -1.15
N ALA A 211 5.43 -10.25 -0.23
CA ALA A 211 6.35 -9.55 0.65
C ALA A 211 6.50 -10.33 1.98
N PRO A 212 7.56 -11.13 2.17
CA PRO A 212 7.61 -12.13 3.24
C PRO A 212 7.79 -11.56 4.65
N LYS A 213 8.29 -10.31 4.78
CA LYS A 213 8.45 -9.63 6.07
C LYS A 213 7.19 -8.86 6.51
N GLY A 214 6.12 -8.86 5.69
CA GLY A 214 4.82 -8.30 6.06
C GLY A 214 4.75 -6.78 5.96
N GLU A 215 3.88 -6.17 6.78
CA GLU A 215 3.61 -4.73 6.82
C GLU A 215 4.68 -3.96 7.59
N LEU A 216 5.11 -2.82 7.05
CA LEU A 216 6.06 -1.90 7.69
C LEU A 216 5.51 -1.35 9.02
N TYR A 217 4.19 -1.14 9.10
CA TYR A 217 3.52 -0.79 10.36
C TYR A 217 3.81 -1.81 11.48
N GLY A 218 3.75 -3.11 11.17
CA GLY A 218 4.01 -4.18 12.13
C GLY A 218 5.46 -4.19 12.63
N GLU A 219 6.42 -3.94 11.73
CA GLU A 219 7.84 -3.80 12.09
C GLU A 219 8.11 -2.54 12.92
N LEU A 220 7.46 -1.41 12.60
CA LEU A 220 7.57 -0.19 13.41
C LEU A 220 6.98 -0.38 14.81
N GLN A 221 5.77 -0.93 14.93
CA GLN A 221 5.14 -1.24 16.22
C GLN A 221 5.98 -2.23 17.05
N ARG A 222 6.72 -3.13 16.40
CA ARG A 222 7.63 -4.08 17.06
C ARG A 222 8.95 -3.43 17.54
N CYS A 223 9.45 -2.43 16.83
CA CYS A 223 10.67 -1.70 17.19
C CYS A 223 10.43 -0.45 18.05
N GLY A 224 9.21 0.08 18.09
CA GLY A 224 8.86 1.37 18.69
C GLY A 224 9.30 2.56 17.82
N THR A 225 10.59 2.61 17.44
CA THR A 225 11.17 3.59 16.52
C THR A 225 12.19 2.92 15.59
N PHE A 226 12.60 3.62 14.55
CA PHE A 226 13.72 3.28 13.69
C PHE A 226 14.86 4.29 13.87
N ASP A 227 16.10 3.83 13.70
CA ASP A 227 17.29 4.68 13.66
C ASP A 227 17.36 5.52 12.37
N ASP A 228 18.27 6.51 12.34
CA ASP A 228 18.47 7.38 11.18
C ASP A 228 18.86 6.59 9.91
N GLN A 229 19.66 5.52 10.04
CA GLN A 229 20.09 4.69 8.90
C GLN A 229 18.92 3.96 8.23
N ARG A 230 18.09 3.27 9.03
CA ARG A 230 16.90 2.57 8.55
C ARG A 230 15.85 3.56 8.02
N SER A 231 15.66 4.67 8.72
CA SER A 231 14.71 5.71 8.33
C SER A 231 15.11 6.36 7.00
N ALA A 232 16.35 6.81 6.85
CA ALA A 232 16.87 7.34 5.59
C ALA A 232 16.84 6.31 4.45
N THR A 233 17.12 5.04 4.75
CA THR A 233 17.01 3.93 3.78
C THR A 233 15.58 3.80 3.24
N TYR A 234 14.56 3.76 4.11
CA TYR A 234 13.16 3.67 3.68
C TYR A 234 12.68 4.94 2.98
N ILE A 235 13.13 6.12 3.41
CA ILE A 235 12.81 7.39 2.74
C ILE A 235 13.45 7.44 1.33
N MET A 236 14.66 6.92 1.14
CA MET A 236 15.29 6.78 -0.19
C MET A 236 14.47 5.84 -1.10
N GLU A 237 14.17 4.63 -0.63
CA GLU A 237 13.42 3.63 -1.40
C GLU A 237 12.00 4.09 -1.77
N LEU A 238 11.34 4.79 -0.84
CA LEU A 238 10.02 5.37 -1.06
C LEU A 238 10.08 6.59 -2.00
N ALA A 239 11.13 7.43 -1.91
CA ALA A 239 11.27 8.59 -2.79
C ALA A 239 11.58 8.21 -4.25
N ASP A 240 12.41 7.19 -4.48
CA ASP A 240 12.71 6.65 -5.82
C ASP A 240 11.44 6.04 -6.46
N ALA A 241 10.66 5.28 -5.67
CA ALA A 241 9.37 4.73 -6.10
C ALA A 241 8.31 5.80 -6.41
N LEU A 242 8.21 6.85 -5.59
CA LEU A 242 7.30 7.98 -5.84
C LEU A 242 7.76 8.80 -7.06
N SER A 243 9.06 9.05 -7.22
CA SER A 243 9.63 9.69 -8.41
C SER A 243 9.30 8.88 -9.68
N TYR A 244 9.36 7.54 -9.62
CA TYR A 244 8.91 6.68 -10.70
C TYR A 244 7.41 6.82 -10.99
N CYS A 245 6.53 6.78 -9.97
CA CYS A 245 5.09 6.99 -10.13
C CYS A 245 4.76 8.36 -10.74
N HIS A 246 5.39 9.43 -10.25
CA HIS A 246 5.20 10.80 -10.75
C HIS A 246 5.67 10.93 -12.21
N SER A 247 6.73 10.20 -12.62
CA SER A 247 7.17 10.10 -14.03
C SER A 247 6.20 9.32 -14.97
N LYS A 248 5.08 8.83 -14.42
CA LYS A 248 3.96 8.18 -15.13
C LYS A 248 2.63 8.89 -14.86
N ASP A 249 2.67 10.12 -14.37
CA ASP A 249 1.51 10.91 -13.96
C ASP A 249 0.62 10.21 -12.91
N VAL A 250 1.17 9.24 -12.16
CA VAL A 250 0.47 8.48 -11.12
C VAL A 250 0.76 9.11 -9.76
N ILE A 251 -0.29 9.61 -9.10
CA ILE A 251 -0.23 10.11 -7.71
C ILE A 251 -0.79 9.01 -6.79
N HIS A 252 -0.11 8.69 -5.69
CA HIS A 252 -0.51 7.57 -4.83
C HIS A 252 -1.67 7.92 -3.87
N ARG A 253 -1.55 9.06 -3.17
CA ARG A 253 -2.53 9.69 -2.27
C ARG A 253 -2.90 8.96 -0.96
N ASP A 254 -2.51 7.69 -0.78
CA ASP A 254 -2.69 6.96 0.49
C ASP A 254 -1.36 6.32 0.94
N ILE A 255 -0.32 7.14 1.09
CA ILE A 255 1.01 6.71 1.57
C ILE A 255 1.02 6.72 3.11
N LYS A 256 1.15 5.54 3.72
CA LYS A 256 1.16 5.29 5.18
C LYS A 256 1.73 3.89 5.50
N PRO A 257 2.17 3.59 6.74
CA PRO A 257 2.86 2.34 7.07
C PRO A 257 2.06 1.05 6.79
N GLU A 258 0.73 1.11 6.83
CA GLU A 258 -0.16 -0.03 6.56
C GLU A 258 -0.19 -0.40 5.06
N ASN A 259 0.09 0.56 4.18
CA ASN A 259 0.16 0.38 2.72
C ASN A 259 1.61 0.15 2.24
N LEU A 260 2.56 -0.03 3.16
CA LEU A 260 3.98 -0.29 2.86
C LEU A 260 4.35 -1.69 3.34
N LEU A 261 4.87 -2.53 2.45
CA LEU A 261 5.28 -3.90 2.76
C LEU A 261 6.80 -4.05 2.69
N LEU A 262 7.33 -5.12 3.31
CA LEU A 262 8.75 -5.44 3.34
C LEU A 262 9.07 -6.75 2.58
N GLY A 263 9.95 -6.63 1.59
CA GLY A 263 10.42 -7.74 0.77
C GLY A 263 11.41 -8.68 1.48
N SER A 264 12.02 -9.61 0.74
CA SER A 264 12.85 -10.67 1.33
C SER A 264 14.11 -10.13 2.01
N ASN A 265 14.71 -9.11 1.42
CA ASN A 265 15.96 -8.53 1.89
C ASN A 265 15.67 -7.43 2.92
N GLY A 266 14.42 -6.94 2.99
CA GLY A 266 13.98 -5.85 3.86
C GLY A 266 13.79 -4.54 3.11
N GLU A 267 13.79 -4.59 1.78
CA GLU A 267 13.43 -3.49 0.89
C GLU A 267 11.94 -3.14 1.02
N LEU A 268 11.66 -1.84 1.07
CA LEU A 268 10.31 -1.28 1.13
C LEU A 268 9.59 -1.47 -0.22
N LYS A 269 8.30 -1.80 -0.18
CA LYS A 269 7.42 -1.94 -1.36
C LYS A 269 6.08 -1.24 -1.15
N ILE A 270 5.78 -0.24 -1.98
CA ILE A 270 4.46 0.43 -1.99
C ILE A 270 3.37 -0.56 -2.43
N ALA A 271 2.28 -0.65 -1.68
CA ALA A 271 1.12 -1.49 -1.97
C ALA A 271 -0.20 -0.68 -1.90
N ASP A 272 -1.28 -1.31 -2.38
CA ASP A 272 -2.65 -0.80 -2.45
C ASP A 272 -2.83 0.55 -3.20
N PHE A 273 -2.81 0.46 -4.53
CA PHE A 273 -3.05 1.58 -5.44
C PHE A 273 -4.56 1.94 -5.57
N GLY A 274 -5.42 1.50 -4.66
CA GLY A 274 -6.88 1.70 -4.72
C GLY A 274 -7.32 3.18 -4.70
N TRP A 275 -6.50 4.06 -4.11
CA TRP A 275 -6.71 5.51 -4.12
C TRP A 275 -5.91 6.27 -5.19
N SER A 276 -5.02 5.59 -5.92
CA SER A 276 -4.13 6.23 -6.88
C SER A 276 -4.87 6.77 -8.11
N VAL A 277 -4.29 7.76 -8.76
CA VAL A 277 -4.87 8.43 -9.94
C VAL A 277 -3.81 8.73 -10.99
N HIS A 278 -4.09 8.35 -12.25
CA HIS A 278 -3.35 8.83 -13.41
C HIS A 278 -3.94 10.18 -13.84
N THR A 279 -3.11 11.24 -13.92
CA THR A 279 -3.59 12.63 -13.94
C THR A 279 -2.88 13.51 -14.99
N PRO A 280 -3.32 13.51 -16.26
CA PRO A 280 -2.77 14.42 -17.27
C PRO A 280 -3.25 15.88 -17.13
N SER A 281 -4.40 16.16 -16.48
CA SER A 281 -5.03 17.50 -16.57
C SER A 281 -6.08 17.88 -15.51
N SER A 282 -6.16 17.23 -14.34
CA SER A 282 -7.18 17.60 -13.33
C SER A 282 -6.69 17.54 -11.89
N ARG A 283 -6.52 18.72 -11.29
CA ARG A 283 -6.69 18.99 -9.86
C ARG A 283 -7.98 18.34 -9.32
N ARG A 284 -7.97 17.84 -8.07
CA ARG A 284 -9.08 17.08 -7.45
C ARG A 284 -9.41 17.54 -6.02
N SER A 285 -10.59 17.19 -5.52
CA SER A 285 -11.12 17.55 -4.18
C SER A 285 -11.55 16.34 -3.33
N THR A 286 -11.23 15.11 -3.73
CA THR A 286 -11.64 13.90 -3.00
C THR A 286 -10.80 13.67 -1.74
N LEU A 287 -11.42 13.79 -0.57
CA LEU A 287 -10.86 13.41 0.73
C LEU A 287 -10.68 11.88 0.81
N CYS A 288 -9.45 11.40 0.98
CA CYS A 288 -9.14 9.97 1.15
C CYS A 288 -7.83 9.77 1.92
N GLY A 289 -7.82 8.87 2.89
CA GLY A 289 -6.62 8.49 3.67
C GLY A 289 -6.92 8.19 5.15
N THR A 290 -5.87 7.96 5.92
CA THR A 290 -5.90 8.00 7.40
C THR A 290 -5.60 9.44 7.84
N LEU A 291 -6.36 10.00 8.79
CA LEU A 291 -6.39 11.44 9.11
C LEU A 291 -4.99 12.04 9.32
N ASP A 292 -4.14 11.36 10.08
CA ASP A 292 -2.81 11.84 10.50
C ASP A 292 -1.79 12.02 9.35
N TYR A 293 -2.10 11.50 8.16
CA TYR A 293 -1.28 11.60 6.94
C TYR A 293 -1.87 12.55 5.90
N LEU A 294 -3.07 13.11 6.16
CA LEU A 294 -3.71 14.02 5.22
C LEU A 294 -2.99 15.38 5.20
N PRO A 295 -2.73 15.94 4.01
CA PRO A 295 -2.14 17.27 3.88
C PRO A 295 -3.19 18.38 4.09
N PRO A 296 -2.75 19.62 4.43
CA PRO A 296 -3.64 20.74 4.71
C PRO A 296 -4.65 21.02 3.59
N GLU A 297 -4.22 20.96 2.32
CA GLU A 297 -5.10 21.19 1.17
C GLU A 297 -6.23 20.16 1.05
N MET A 298 -6.02 18.90 1.45
CA MET A 298 -7.08 17.89 1.43
C MET A 298 -8.10 18.12 2.55
N ILE A 299 -7.64 18.44 3.76
CA ILE A 299 -8.55 18.67 4.90
C ILE A 299 -9.29 20.01 4.78
N GLU A 300 -8.69 21.00 4.11
CA GLU A 300 -9.27 22.30 3.78
C GLU A 300 -10.17 22.25 2.51
N GLY A 301 -10.38 21.07 1.92
CA GLY A 301 -11.25 20.87 0.75
C GLY A 301 -10.74 21.51 -0.55
N LYS A 302 -9.47 21.90 -0.59
CA LYS A 302 -8.81 22.57 -1.72
C LYS A 302 -8.42 21.55 -2.79
N THR A 303 -8.01 22.08 -3.95
CA THR A 303 -7.49 21.25 -5.03
C THR A 303 -6.08 20.74 -4.75
N HIS A 304 -5.88 19.43 -4.81
CA HIS A 304 -4.56 18.79 -4.66
C HIS A 304 -3.99 18.23 -5.97
N ASP A 305 -2.67 18.01 -5.96
CA ASP A 305 -1.80 17.49 -7.03
C ASP A 305 -0.79 16.46 -6.47
N GLU A 306 0.36 16.22 -7.11
CA GLU A 306 1.33 15.20 -6.68
C GLU A 306 2.08 15.54 -5.38
N LYS A 307 2.03 16.81 -4.95
CA LYS A 307 2.67 17.28 -3.71
C LYS A 307 2.06 16.68 -2.43
N VAL A 308 0.93 15.97 -2.52
CA VAL A 308 0.36 15.23 -1.37
C VAL A 308 1.26 14.08 -0.93
N ASP A 309 1.87 13.37 -1.88
CA ASP A 309 2.75 12.23 -1.57
C ASP A 309 4.01 12.70 -0.82
N LEU A 310 4.48 13.93 -1.07
CA LEU A 310 5.59 14.58 -0.36
C LEU A 310 5.24 14.92 1.10
N TRP A 311 3.99 15.32 1.37
CA TRP A 311 3.54 15.54 2.74
C TRP A 311 3.51 14.22 3.51
N SER A 312 2.91 13.17 2.93
CA SER A 312 2.88 11.83 3.54
C SER A 312 4.28 11.26 3.76
N LEU A 313 5.24 11.55 2.86
CA LEU A 313 6.66 11.21 3.03
C LEU A 313 7.30 11.92 4.25
N GLY A 314 6.96 13.19 4.48
CA GLY A 314 7.38 13.94 5.68
C GLY A 314 6.76 13.41 6.97
N VAL A 315 5.48 13.03 6.93
CA VAL A 315 4.76 12.39 8.05
C VAL A 315 5.41 11.05 8.41
N LEU A 316 5.71 10.21 7.41
CA LEU A 316 6.41 8.93 7.60
C LEU A 316 7.83 9.11 8.15
N CYS A 317 8.59 10.09 7.64
CA CYS A 317 9.94 10.35 8.12
C CYS A 317 9.95 10.72 9.61
N TYR A 318 8.98 11.52 10.06
CA TYR A 318 8.79 11.80 11.48
C TYR A 318 8.36 10.55 12.26
N GLU A 319 7.37 9.80 11.74
CA GLU A 319 6.82 8.63 12.44
C GLU A 319 7.84 7.50 12.60
N PHE A 320 8.74 7.27 11.64
CA PHE A 320 9.84 6.32 11.78
C PHE A 320 10.75 6.68 12.97
N LEU A 321 11.13 7.96 13.09
CA LEU A 321 12.07 8.44 14.12
C LEU A 321 11.42 8.66 15.50
N VAL A 322 10.09 8.80 15.58
CA VAL A 322 9.35 9.15 16.81
C VAL A 322 8.33 8.08 17.25
N GLY A 323 8.03 7.10 16.40
CA GLY A 323 7.12 5.98 16.70
C GLY A 323 5.63 6.31 16.59
N ARG A 324 5.30 7.57 16.29
CA ARG A 324 3.93 8.08 16.07
C ARG A 324 3.94 9.29 15.13
N PRO A 325 2.83 9.62 14.44
CA PRO A 325 2.74 10.78 13.56
C PRO A 325 2.90 12.11 14.31
N PRO A 326 3.33 13.18 13.61
CA PRO A 326 3.55 14.50 14.22
C PRO A 326 2.24 15.14 14.73
N PHE A 327 1.12 14.87 14.06
CA PHE A 327 -0.19 15.49 14.34
C PHE A 327 -1.16 14.59 15.12
N GLU A 328 -0.73 13.38 15.54
CA GLU A 328 -1.58 12.41 16.25
C GLU A 328 -2.04 12.97 17.60
N THR A 329 -3.36 13.00 17.84
CA THR A 329 -3.96 13.45 19.10
C THR A 329 -5.23 12.67 19.47
N LYS A 330 -5.83 12.97 20.62
CA LYS A 330 -7.06 12.31 21.11
C LYS A 330 -8.36 12.79 20.45
N SER A 331 -8.34 13.84 19.61
CA SER A 331 -9.52 14.37 18.92
C SER A 331 -9.20 14.67 17.46
N HIS A 332 -10.08 14.25 16.55
CA HIS A 332 -9.95 14.56 15.13
C HIS A 332 -9.96 16.07 14.85
N GLU A 333 -10.66 16.87 15.66
CA GLU A 333 -10.72 18.33 15.54
C GLU A 333 -9.36 18.98 15.89
N GLU A 334 -8.70 18.45 16.92
CA GLU A 334 -7.38 18.91 17.35
C GLU A 334 -6.28 18.47 16.37
N THR A 335 -6.37 17.24 15.85
CA THR A 335 -5.49 16.77 14.75
C THR A 335 -5.70 17.60 13.48
N TYR A 336 -6.95 17.94 13.11
CA TYR A 336 -7.26 18.86 12.01
C TYR A 336 -6.63 20.24 12.23
N ARG A 337 -6.80 20.82 13.43
CA ARG A 337 -6.20 22.10 13.82
C ARG A 337 -4.68 22.06 13.66
N LYS A 338 -4.04 20.99 14.10
CA LYS A 338 -2.59 20.81 14.00
C LYS A 338 -2.08 20.61 12.58
N ILE A 339 -2.78 19.85 11.74
CA ILE A 339 -2.42 19.71 10.32
C ILE A 339 -2.51 21.07 9.61
N SER A 340 -3.64 21.78 9.73
CA SER A 340 -3.84 23.08 9.07
C SER A 340 -2.87 24.17 9.58
N ARG A 341 -2.43 24.11 10.84
CA ARG A 341 -1.39 25.00 11.40
C ARG A 341 0.05 24.51 11.21
N VAL A 342 0.24 23.27 10.74
CA VAL A 342 1.54 22.56 10.71
C VAL A 342 2.22 22.56 12.09
N GLU A 343 1.43 22.26 13.13
CA GLU A 343 1.78 22.42 14.54
C GLU A 343 2.22 21.08 15.16
N PHE A 344 3.53 20.87 15.25
CA PHE A 344 4.16 19.69 15.84
C PHE A 344 5.51 20.05 16.50
N THR A 345 6.08 19.13 17.28
CA THR A 345 7.35 19.33 18.00
C THR A 345 8.24 18.09 17.91
N TYR A 346 9.55 18.27 18.01
CA TYR A 346 10.52 17.17 17.95
C TYR A 346 10.98 16.74 19.35
N PRO A 347 11.01 15.42 19.64
CA PRO A 347 11.79 14.88 20.74
C PRO A 347 13.28 15.23 20.63
N ALA A 348 13.99 15.28 21.76
CA ALA A 348 15.40 15.67 21.80
C ALA A 348 16.33 14.77 20.97
N HIS A 349 15.99 13.47 20.80
CA HIS A 349 16.82 12.49 20.09
C HIS A 349 16.78 12.60 18.56
N VAL A 350 15.81 13.34 17.99
CA VAL A 350 15.70 13.48 16.52
C VAL A 350 16.81 14.41 16.02
N SER A 351 17.64 13.95 15.09
CA SER A 351 18.82 14.66 14.57
C SER A 351 18.48 15.96 13.82
N GLU A 352 19.39 16.94 13.76
CA GLU A 352 19.13 18.21 13.04
C GLU A 352 18.92 17.99 11.53
N GLY A 353 19.65 17.04 10.93
CA GLY A 353 19.51 16.68 9.51
C GLY A 353 18.14 16.06 9.16
N SER A 354 17.57 15.24 10.05
CA SER A 354 16.22 14.70 9.87
C SER A 354 15.15 15.77 10.12
N ARG A 355 15.33 16.64 11.12
CA ARG A 355 14.46 17.81 11.35
C ARG A 355 14.41 18.72 10.12
N ASP A 356 15.55 18.99 9.48
CA ASP A 356 15.59 19.82 8.27
C ASP A 356 14.77 19.18 7.12
N LEU A 357 14.96 17.89 6.85
CA LEU A 357 14.18 17.17 5.84
C LEU A 357 12.66 17.23 6.12
N ILE A 358 12.27 16.87 7.34
CA ILE A 358 10.86 16.87 7.76
C ILE A 358 10.27 18.28 7.67
N ASN A 359 11.00 19.30 8.13
CA ASN A 359 10.59 20.71 8.03
C ASN A 359 10.49 21.21 6.58
N ARG A 360 11.24 20.64 5.62
CA ARG A 360 11.15 20.98 4.18
C ARG A 360 10.04 20.22 3.46
N LEU A 361 9.61 19.06 3.95
CA LEU A 361 8.47 18.30 3.41
C LEU A 361 7.12 18.75 3.99
N LEU A 362 7.07 18.97 5.31
CA LEU A 362 5.87 19.46 6.00
C LEU A 362 5.73 20.98 5.88
N LYS A 363 5.38 21.45 4.67
CA LYS A 363 4.94 22.83 4.41
C LYS A 363 3.44 22.88 4.13
N HIS A 364 2.78 23.91 4.66
CA HIS A 364 1.35 24.18 4.40
C HIS A 364 1.08 24.37 2.91
N ASN A 365 1.71 25.37 2.29
CA ASN A 365 1.69 25.56 0.84
C ASN A 365 2.39 24.37 0.13
N PRO A 366 1.68 23.59 -0.72
CA PRO A 366 2.27 22.46 -1.43
C PRO A 366 3.45 22.84 -2.35
N MET A 367 3.45 24.08 -2.86
CA MET A 367 4.52 24.59 -3.72
C MET A 367 5.83 24.89 -2.97
N HIS A 368 5.81 24.91 -1.63
CA HIS A 368 7.02 25.12 -0.81
C HIS A 368 7.64 23.79 -0.32
N ARG A 369 7.03 22.63 -0.64
CA ARG A 369 7.54 21.31 -0.24
C ARG A 369 8.75 20.93 -1.08
N LEU A 370 9.76 20.30 -0.46
CA LEU A 370 10.95 19.79 -1.14
C LEU A 370 10.57 18.84 -2.29
N PRO A 371 10.92 19.12 -3.55
CA PRO A 371 10.64 18.23 -4.67
C PRO A 371 11.27 16.85 -4.48
N ILE A 372 10.68 15.80 -5.10
CA ILE A 372 11.05 14.41 -4.83
C ILE A 372 12.53 14.11 -5.13
N GLN A 373 13.12 14.72 -6.17
CA GLN A 373 14.55 14.64 -6.46
C GLN A 373 15.41 15.29 -5.37
N GLY A 374 14.93 16.38 -4.76
CA GLY A 374 15.55 17.06 -3.63
C GLY A 374 15.59 16.23 -2.35
N VAL A 375 14.64 15.30 -2.17
CA VAL A 375 14.68 14.32 -1.06
C VAL A 375 15.80 13.31 -1.27
N MET A 376 15.91 12.76 -2.48
CA MET A 376 16.93 11.75 -2.82
C MET A 376 18.37 12.27 -2.77
N VAL A 377 18.58 13.59 -2.81
CA VAL A 377 19.90 14.23 -2.64
C VAL A 377 20.02 15.04 -1.34
N HIS A 378 19.07 14.89 -0.40
CA HIS A 378 19.12 15.61 0.86
C HIS A 378 20.33 15.12 1.70
N PRO A 379 21.14 16.00 2.32
CA PRO A 379 22.38 15.60 3.00
C PRO A 379 22.21 14.45 4.00
N TRP A 380 21.22 14.56 4.89
CA TRP A 380 20.89 13.51 5.86
C TRP A 380 20.52 12.16 5.21
N VAL A 381 19.84 12.19 4.06
CA VAL A 381 19.46 10.95 3.33
C VAL A 381 20.68 10.33 2.67
N LEU A 382 21.57 11.13 2.06
CA LEU A 382 22.81 10.65 1.46
C LEU A 382 23.82 10.13 2.49
N GLU A 383 23.84 10.71 3.68
CA GLU A 383 24.72 10.32 4.80
C GLU A 383 24.27 9.01 5.45
N ASN A 384 22.96 8.82 5.68
CA ASN A 384 22.43 7.72 6.48
C ASN A 384 21.85 6.55 5.65
N SER A 385 21.44 6.77 4.39
CA SER A 385 20.83 5.71 3.58
C SER A 385 21.83 4.63 3.17
N SER A 386 21.47 3.36 3.42
CA SER A 386 22.17 2.19 2.89
C SER A 386 21.90 1.93 1.39
N LYS A 387 21.03 2.74 0.76
CA LYS A 387 20.58 2.62 -0.63
C LYS A 387 20.87 3.90 -1.42
N LYS A 388 20.95 3.77 -2.74
CA LYS A 388 21.00 4.88 -3.72
C LYS A 388 19.77 4.79 -4.65
N PRO A 389 19.33 5.89 -5.29
CA PRO A 389 18.21 5.85 -6.24
C PRO A 389 18.52 4.93 -7.41
N THR A 390 17.59 4.04 -7.76
CA THR A 390 17.74 3.16 -8.93
C THR A 390 17.63 3.96 -10.23
N THR A 391 16.90 5.09 -10.20
CA THR A 391 16.78 6.05 -11.31
C THR A 391 18.09 6.72 -11.74
N GLN A 392 19.16 6.68 -10.93
CA GLN A 392 20.48 7.22 -11.31
C GLN A 392 21.38 6.18 -12.02
N THR A 393 21.08 4.88 -11.91
CA THR A 393 21.95 3.81 -12.42
C THR A 393 21.88 3.68 -13.95
N THR A 394 20.75 4.03 -14.58
CA THR A 394 20.50 3.83 -16.02
C THR A 394 21.04 4.93 -16.93
N ALA A 395 21.82 5.90 -16.42
CA ALA A 395 22.38 6.99 -17.22
C ALA A 395 23.75 6.66 -17.86
N ASN A 396 24.42 5.58 -17.42
CA ASN A 396 25.77 5.18 -17.84
C ASN A 396 25.80 3.69 -18.25
N SER A 397 24.99 3.30 -19.24
CA SER A 397 24.95 1.92 -19.78
C SER A 397 24.51 1.91 -21.25
#